data_AF-A0A497EB72-F1
#
_entry.id   AF-A0A497EB72-F1
#
_cell.length_a   1.000
_cell.length_b   1.000
_cell.length_c   1.000
_cell.angle_alpha   90.00
_cell.angle_beta   90.00
_cell.angle_gamma   90.00
#
_symmetry.space_group_name_H-M   'P 1'
#
loop_
_entity.id
_entity.type
_entity.pdbx_description
1 polymer ?
#
loop_
_entity_poly.entity_id
_entity_poly.type
_entity_poly.pdbx_seq_one_letter_code
_entity_poly.pdbx_strand_id
1 'polypeptide(L)'
;MLVIVTGLTPFLAGATVPPDGRSNDDRMSSRADLRDMVDRLSRQEGLDPRLVDALVWAESGYNPQAVSNKGAMGLMQLMPQTARRLNVEDPFDPEQNVRGGVREFSRLITRYSGNIGLALAAYNAGEGAVSQYKGIPPYSETRNYVARIMESYTGRPYRHGSYRMQRATVRLQGSLASGTALISNVGRSTGFGGISISSGGSGSLGGGFGK
;
A
#
# COMPACT_ATOMS: atom_id res chain seq x y z
N MET A 1 12.74 -14.25 10.23
CA MET A 1 11.33 -14.02 10.60
C MET A 1 10.58 -13.73 9.30
N LEU A 2 9.82 -14.71 8.83
CA LEU A 2 9.17 -14.74 7.51
C LEU A 2 7.76 -14.12 7.64
N VAL A 3 7.46 -13.11 6.83
CA VAL A 3 6.12 -12.49 6.76
C VAL A 3 5.28 -13.23 5.67
N ILE A 4 3.96 -13.16 5.81
CA ILE A 4 2.84 -13.99 5.30
C ILE A 4 2.65 -13.99 3.75
N VAL A 5 2.49 -15.15 3.08
CA VAL A 5 1.27 -15.81 2.49
C VAL A 5 0.58 -15.12 1.31
N THR A 6 0.58 -15.79 0.15
CA THR A 6 -0.61 -16.06 -0.68
C THR A 6 -0.67 -17.55 -0.99
N GLY A 7 -1.45 -18.27 -0.19
CA GLY A 7 -1.98 -19.61 -0.46
C GLY A 7 -3.50 -19.53 -0.39
N LEU A 8 -4.09 -18.55 -1.07
CA LEU A 8 -5.53 -18.53 -1.35
C LEU A 8 -5.70 -19.21 -2.70
N THR A 9 -6.36 -20.36 -2.68
CA THR A 9 -6.93 -21.02 -3.86
C THR A 9 -7.80 -20.02 -4.64
N PRO A 10 -7.84 -20.09 -5.98
CA PRO A 10 -8.78 -19.29 -6.74
C PRO A 10 -10.21 -19.70 -6.35
N PHE A 11 -11.00 -18.73 -5.92
CA PHE A 11 -12.44 -18.90 -5.71
C PHE A 11 -13.08 -19.11 -7.08
N LEU A 12 -13.26 -20.37 -7.48
CA LEU A 12 -14.09 -20.72 -8.64
C LEU A 12 -15.54 -20.39 -8.28
N ALA A 13 -16.11 -19.42 -9.01
CA ALA A 13 -17.50 -19.04 -8.89
C ALA A 13 -18.41 -20.18 -9.40
N GLY A 14 -18.75 -21.10 -8.51
CA GLY A 14 -19.94 -21.95 -8.61
C GLY A 14 -20.95 -21.45 -7.58
N ALA A 15 -22.07 -20.89 -8.04
CA ALA A 15 -23.10 -20.36 -7.16
C ALA A 15 -23.82 -21.52 -6.42
N THR A 16 -23.34 -21.82 -5.22
CA THR A 16 -24.09 -22.59 -4.21
C THR A 16 -24.62 -21.60 -3.18
N VAL A 17 -25.89 -21.74 -2.81
CA VAL A 17 -26.51 -20.95 -1.73
C VAL A 17 -25.71 -21.18 -0.44
N PRO A 18 -25.17 -20.13 0.20
CA PRO A 18 -24.31 -20.28 1.37
C PRO A 18 -25.11 -20.67 2.64
N PRO A 19 -24.49 -21.43 3.56
CA PRO A 19 -25.17 -22.12 4.67
C PRO A 19 -25.61 -21.23 5.86
N ASP A 20 -25.46 -19.91 5.78
CA ASP A 20 -25.58 -18.97 6.91
C ASP A 20 -26.85 -18.07 6.86
N GLY A 21 -27.75 -18.28 5.90
CA GLY A 21 -29.06 -17.62 5.85
C GLY A 21 -29.06 -16.12 5.50
N ARG A 22 -27.92 -15.50 5.16
CA ARG A 22 -27.88 -14.10 4.71
C ARG A 22 -28.20 -13.97 3.22
N SER A 23 -29.02 -12.99 2.87
CA SER A 23 -29.31 -12.68 1.47
C SER A 23 -28.06 -12.14 0.74
N ASN A 24 -28.05 -12.20 -0.59
CA ASN A 24 -26.96 -11.59 -1.37
C ASN A 24 -26.93 -10.08 -1.17
N ASP A 25 -28.08 -9.44 -0.97
CA ASP A 25 -28.20 -8.00 -0.75
C ASP A 25 -27.54 -7.60 0.56
N ASP A 26 -27.72 -8.37 1.64
CA ASP A 26 -27.05 -8.13 2.93
C ASP A 26 -25.53 -8.21 2.82
N ARG A 27 -25.01 -9.15 2.01
CA ARG A 27 -23.57 -9.29 1.77
C ARG A 27 -23.01 -8.15 0.93
N MET A 28 -23.74 -7.75 -0.11
CA MET A 28 -23.34 -6.62 -0.96
C MET A 28 -23.36 -5.32 -0.15
N SER A 29 -24.37 -5.11 0.70
CA SER A 29 -24.44 -3.99 1.64
C SER A 29 -23.27 -4.03 2.62
N SER A 30 -23.03 -5.18 3.28
CA SER A 30 -21.91 -5.34 4.21
C SER A 30 -20.55 -5.05 3.55
N ARG A 31 -20.38 -5.47 2.29
CA ARG A 31 -19.15 -5.21 1.53
C ARG A 31 -19.02 -3.74 1.11
N ALA A 32 -20.12 -3.08 0.78
CA ALA A 32 -20.13 -1.64 0.52
C ALA A 32 -19.74 -0.86 1.78
N ASP A 33 -20.31 -1.22 2.93
CA ASP A 33 -19.98 -0.59 4.22
C ASP A 33 -18.49 -0.77 4.57
N LEU A 34 -17.93 -1.96 4.34
CA LEU A 34 -16.49 -2.21 4.51
C LEU A 34 -15.63 -1.38 3.55
N ARG A 35 -16.07 -1.18 2.31
CA ARG A 35 -15.36 -0.35 1.32
C ARG A 35 -15.36 1.13 1.73
N ASP A 36 -16.49 1.64 2.20
CA ASP A 36 -16.60 3.01 2.69
C ASP A 36 -15.73 3.24 3.93
N MET A 37 -15.68 2.25 4.84
CA MET A 37 -14.76 2.26 5.98
C MET A 37 -13.30 2.24 5.53
N VAL A 38 -12.92 1.37 4.59
CA VAL A 38 -11.55 1.30 4.04
C VAL A 38 -11.18 2.63 3.40
N ASP A 39 -12.07 3.22 2.60
CA ASP A 39 -11.87 4.49 1.94
C ASP A 39 -11.64 5.64 2.94
N ARG A 40 -12.50 5.74 3.97
CA ARG A 40 -12.35 6.71 5.07
C ARG A 40 -11.00 6.57 5.79
N LEU A 41 -10.63 5.36 6.20
CA LEU A 41 -9.39 5.10 6.94
C LEU A 41 -8.14 5.33 6.08
N SER A 42 -8.22 5.02 4.78
CA SER A 42 -7.14 5.28 3.82
C SER A 42 -6.81 6.77 3.75
N ARG A 43 -7.84 7.62 3.62
CA ARG A 43 -7.66 9.09 3.58
C ARG A 43 -7.09 9.64 4.89
N GLN A 44 -7.53 9.12 6.04
CA GLN A 44 -7.04 9.57 7.36
C GLN A 44 -5.54 9.33 7.54
N GLU A 45 -5.02 8.23 6.99
CA GLU A 45 -3.59 7.87 7.06
C GLU A 45 -2.80 8.32 5.80
N GLY A 46 -3.43 9.13 4.93
CA GLY A 46 -2.79 9.79 3.79
C GLY A 46 -2.50 8.90 2.58
N LEU A 47 -3.18 7.75 2.45
CA LEU A 47 -3.02 6.84 1.31
C LEU A 47 -4.17 7.00 0.30
N ASP A 48 -3.89 6.73 -0.98
CA ASP A 48 -4.91 6.64 -2.02
C ASP A 48 -5.87 5.47 -1.69
N PRO A 49 -7.18 5.74 -1.51
CA PRO A 49 -8.17 4.69 -1.25
C PRO A 49 -8.16 3.54 -2.27
N ARG A 50 -7.86 3.81 -3.54
CA ARG A 50 -7.80 2.78 -4.58
C ARG A 50 -6.64 1.81 -4.38
N LEU A 51 -5.52 2.29 -3.83
CA LEU A 51 -4.38 1.46 -3.52
C LEU A 51 -4.70 0.53 -2.34
N VAL A 52 -5.36 1.06 -1.31
CA VAL A 52 -5.74 0.28 -0.13
C VAL A 52 -6.86 -0.71 -0.46
N ASP A 53 -7.87 -0.34 -1.27
CA ASP A 53 -8.89 -1.28 -1.76
C ASP A 53 -8.26 -2.46 -2.50
N ALA A 54 -7.30 -2.19 -3.41
CA ALA A 54 -6.56 -3.23 -4.11
C ALA A 54 -5.79 -4.15 -3.15
N LEU A 55 -5.19 -3.59 -2.10
CA LEU A 55 -4.48 -4.34 -1.07
C LEU A 55 -5.43 -5.21 -0.23
N VAL A 56 -6.52 -4.64 0.31
CA VAL A 56 -7.52 -5.38 1.12
C VAL A 56 -8.16 -6.51 0.30
N TRP A 57 -8.51 -6.23 -0.96
CA TRP A 57 -9.02 -7.24 -1.87
C TRP A 57 -7.98 -8.36 -2.08
N ALA A 58 -6.72 -7.99 -2.24
CA ALA A 58 -5.65 -8.94 -2.48
C ALA A 58 -5.36 -9.85 -1.27
N GLU A 59 -5.52 -9.34 -0.05
CA GLU A 59 -5.25 -10.03 1.21
C GLU A 59 -6.37 -10.97 1.63
N SER A 60 -7.62 -10.49 1.64
CA SER A 60 -8.74 -11.22 2.25
C SER A 60 -9.96 -11.36 1.36
N GLY A 61 -9.98 -10.70 0.20
CA GLY A 61 -11.19 -10.61 -0.61
C GLY A 61 -12.33 -9.85 0.07
N TYR A 62 -12.04 -9.00 1.07
CA TYR A 62 -13.00 -8.39 2.01
C TYR A 62 -13.66 -9.37 3.00
N ASN A 63 -13.00 -10.47 3.36
CA ASN A 63 -13.45 -11.33 4.46
C ASN A 63 -12.82 -10.87 5.79
N PRO A 64 -13.58 -10.26 6.72
CA PRO A 64 -13.05 -9.80 8.01
C PRO A 64 -12.66 -10.96 8.95
N GLN A 65 -13.11 -12.18 8.67
CA GLN A 65 -12.79 -13.39 9.44
C GLN A 65 -11.70 -14.24 8.77
N ALA A 66 -10.99 -13.70 7.77
CA ALA A 66 -9.96 -14.43 7.06
C ALA A 66 -8.79 -14.80 7.99
N VAL A 67 -8.38 -16.08 7.95
CA VAL A 67 -7.18 -16.58 8.62
C VAL A 67 -6.33 -17.35 7.62
N SER A 68 -5.05 -16.98 7.47
CA SER A 68 -4.13 -17.73 6.62
C SER A 68 -3.52 -18.92 7.35
N ASN A 69 -2.95 -19.87 6.59
CA ASN A 69 -2.19 -21.01 7.14
C ASN A 69 -1.01 -20.61 8.04
N LYS A 70 -0.48 -19.39 7.89
CA LYS A 70 0.60 -18.86 8.74
C LYS A 70 0.06 -18.05 9.94
N GLY A 71 -1.26 -17.91 10.09
CA GLY A 71 -1.90 -17.21 11.21
C GLY A 71 -2.12 -15.72 11.01
N ALA A 72 -2.04 -15.22 9.77
CA ALA A 72 -2.45 -13.86 9.43
C ALA A 72 -3.97 -13.69 9.57
N MET A 73 -4.44 -12.54 10.06
CA MET A 73 -5.84 -12.35 10.46
C MET A 73 -6.47 -11.09 9.88
N GLY A 74 -7.75 -11.19 9.55
CA GLY A 74 -8.62 -10.06 9.19
C GLY A 74 -8.40 -9.52 7.78
N LEU A 75 -8.97 -8.33 7.53
CA LEU A 75 -9.07 -7.73 6.21
C LEU A 75 -7.73 -7.48 5.53
N MET A 76 -6.73 -7.03 6.29
CA MET A 76 -5.37 -6.73 5.83
C MET A 76 -4.35 -7.79 6.24
N GLN A 77 -4.82 -8.97 6.67
CA GLN A 77 -4.01 -10.14 7.00
C GLN A 77 -2.82 -9.81 7.91
N LEU A 78 -3.09 -9.19 9.06
CA LEU A 78 -2.05 -8.86 10.03
C LEU A 78 -1.54 -10.12 10.74
N MET A 79 -0.23 -10.29 10.77
CA MET A 79 0.44 -11.27 11.63
C MET A 79 0.17 -10.98 13.10
N PRO A 80 0.05 -11.99 13.99
CA PRO A 80 -0.20 -11.76 15.42
C PRO A 80 0.84 -10.82 16.06
N GLN A 81 2.11 -10.94 15.68
CA GLN A 81 3.16 -10.05 16.18
C GLN A 81 3.04 -8.62 15.62
N THR A 82 2.58 -8.47 14.38
CA THR A 82 2.34 -7.18 13.75
C THR A 82 1.13 -6.48 14.37
N ALA A 83 0.02 -7.20 14.59
CA ALA A 83 -1.16 -6.68 15.28
C ALA A 83 -0.80 -6.11 16.66
N ARG A 84 -0.02 -6.86 17.46
CA ARG A 84 0.50 -6.38 18.76
C ARG A 84 1.34 -5.11 18.64
N ARG A 85 2.25 -5.03 17.67
CA ARG A 85 3.09 -3.84 17.44
C ARG A 85 2.25 -2.61 17.07
N LEU A 86 1.12 -2.83 16.40
CA LEU A 86 0.23 -1.78 15.91
C LEU A 86 -0.90 -1.43 16.91
N ASN A 87 -0.91 -2.03 18.11
CA ASN A 87 -1.97 -1.88 19.11
C ASN A 87 -3.36 -2.24 18.55
N VAL A 88 -3.42 -3.28 17.72
CA VAL A 88 -4.68 -3.90 17.29
C VAL A 88 -5.05 -4.95 18.34
N GLU A 89 -6.10 -4.67 19.12
CA GLU A 89 -6.56 -5.55 20.21
C GLU A 89 -7.31 -6.75 19.64
N ASP A 90 -8.22 -6.48 18.69
CA ASP A 90 -8.94 -7.52 17.95
C ASP A 90 -8.59 -7.44 16.45
N PRO A 91 -7.79 -8.38 15.92
CA PRO A 91 -7.47 -8.40 14.49
C PRO A 91 -8.65 -8.84 13.61
N PHE A 92 -9.76 -9.28 14.18
CA PHE A 92 -11.01 -9.57 13.46
C PHE A 92 -12.00 -8.38 13.47
N ASP A 93 -11.75 -7.36 14.31
CA ASP A 93 -12.45 -6.09 14.22
C ASP A 93 -12.02 -5.36 12.92
N PRO A 94 -12.94 -5.09 11.98
CA PRO A 94 -12.60 -4.53 10.68
C PRO A 94 -11.92 -3.16 10.77
N GLU A 95 -12.38 -2.28 11.68
CA GLU A 95 -11.86 -0.92 11.79
C GLU A 95 -10.44 -0.92 12.39
N GLN A 96 -10.20 -1.69 13.45
CA GLN A 96 -8.87 -1.84 14.04
C GLN A 96 -7.89 -2.47 13.06
N ASN A 97 -8.29 -3.56 12.38
CA ASN A 97 -7.43 -4.27 11.45
C ASN A 97 -7.02 -3.38 10.27
N VAL A 98 -7.97 -2.70 9.64
CA VAL A 98 -7.69 -1.81 8.51
C VAL A 98 -6.87 -0.60 8.95
N ARG A 99 -7.22 0.05 10.06
CA ARG A 99 -6.46 1.21 10.57
C ARG A 99 -5.00 0.82 10.86
N GLY A 100 -4.79 -0.31 11.53
CA GLY A 100 -3.44 -0.84 11.80
C GLY A 100 -2.68 -1.17 10.51
N GLY A 101 -3.31 -1.89 9.58
CA GLY A 101 -2.68 -2.30 8.33
C GLY A 101 -2.35 -1.12 7.40
N VAL A 102 -3.24 -0.14 7.27
CA VAL A 102 -3.00 1.08 6.49
C VAL A 102 -1.82 1.87 7.08
N ARG A 103 -1.76 2.01 8.41
CA ARG A 103 -0.63 2.68 9.08
C ARG A 103 0.69 1.97 8.82
N GLU A 104 0.72 0.64 8.93
CA GLU A 104 1.94 -0.14 8.64
C GLU A 104 2.36 0.00 7.17
N PHE A 105 1.40 -0.04 6.25
CA PHE A 105 1.69 0.12 4.83
C PHE A 105 2.18 1.54 4.51
N SER A 106 1.61 2.57 5.12
CA SER A 106 2.07 3.96 5.01
C SER A 106 3.52 4.11 5.52
N ARG A 107 3.86 3.47 6.64
CA ARG A 107 5.25 3.39 7.15
C ARG A 107 6.19 2.76 6.12
N LEU A 108 5.77 1.67 5.46
CA LEU A 108 6.58 1.01 4.44
C LEU A 108 6.76 1.87 3.19
N ILE A 109 5.71 2.55 2.71
CA ILE A 109 5.81 3.51 1.59
C ILE A 109 6.83 4.59 1.92
N THR A 110 6.77 5.15 3.13
CA THR A 110 7.74 6.15 3.62
C THR A 110 9.15 5.58 3.65
N ARG A 111 9.33 4.37 4.20
CA ARG A 111 10.65 3.69 4.28
C ARG A 111 11.28 3.46 2.92
N TYR A 112 10.49 3.16 1.89
CA TYR A 112 10.95 2.92 0.54
C TYR A 112 10.80 4.14 -0.38
N SER A 113 10.79 5.35 0.20
CA SER A 113 10.81 6.64 -0.52
C SER A 113 9.71 6.77 -1.58
N GLY A 114 8.50 6.30 -1.26
CA GLY A 114 7.35 6.34 -2.17
C GLY A 114 7.29 5.19 -3.18
N ASN A 115 8.24 4.24 -3.17
CA ASN A 115 8.20 3.08 -4.05
C ASN A 115 7.18 2.04 -3.57
N ILE A 116 5.97 2.11 -4.13
CA ILE A 116 4.84 1.23 -3.79
C ILE A 116 5.20 -0.24 -4.01
N GLY A 117 5.92 -0.58 -5.10
CA GLY A 117 6.31 -1.97 -5.38
C GLY A 117 7.21 -2.59 -4.31
N LEU A 118 8.18 -1.81 -3.79
CA LEU A 118 9.03 -2.24 -2.68
C LEU A 118 8.26 -2.29 -1.35
N ALA A 119 7.35 -1.34 -1.11
CA ALA A 119 6.49 -1.36 0.06
C ALA A 119 5.58 -2.60 0.10
N LEU A 120 4.95 -2.95 -1.03
CA LEU A 120 4.16 -4.18 -1.16
C LEU A 120 5.00 -5.45 -0.98
N ALA A 121 6.20 -5.47 -1.57
CA ALA A 121 7.13 -6.59 -1.37
C ALA A 121 7.55 -6.74 0.10
N ALA A 122 7.76 -5.63 0.81
CA ALA A 122 8.08 -5.65 2.23
C ALA A 122 6.88 -6.02 3.11
N TYR A 123 5.66 -5.62 2.71
CA TYR A 123 4.43 -6.01 3.41
C TYR A 123 4.23 -7.53 3.36
N ASN A 124 4.45 -8.14 2.19
CA ASN A 124 4.32 -9.58 1.97
C ASN A 124 5.52 -10.39 2.49
N ALA A 125 6.74 -10.10 2.03
CA ALA A 125 7.93 -10.92 2.31
C ALA A 125 8.73 -10.46 3.54
N GLY A 126 8.41 -9.28 4.07
CA GLY A 126 9.16 -8.63 5.14
C GLY A 126 10.28 -7.72 4.64
N GLU A 127 10.56 -6.67 5.41
CA GLU A 127 11.61 -5.68 5.13
C GLU A 127 13.01 -6.30 5.02
N GLY A 128 13.26 -7.38 5.77
CA GLY A 128 14.52 -8.14 5.73
C GLY A 128 14.80 -8.77 4.37
N ALA A 129 13.78 -9.36 3.73
CA ALA A 129 13.91 -9.94 2.40
C ALA A 129 14.20 -8.86 1.36
N VAL A 130 13.46 -7.74 1.40
CA VAL A 130 13.69 -6.62 0.48
C VAL A 130 15.11 -6.03 0.65
N SER A 131 15.59 -5.92 1.90
CA SER A 131 16.95 -5.48 2.20
C SER A 131 18.00 -6.45 1.64
N GLN A 132 17.84 -7.76 1.89
CA GLN A 132 18.75 -8.80 1.44
C GLN A 132 18.89 -8.81 -0.09
N TYR A 133 17.78 -8.70 -0.82
CA TYR A 133 17.78 -8.72 -2.29
C TYR A 133 17.96 -7.33 -2.92
N LYS A 134 18.02 -6.26 -2.11
CA LYS A 134 18.15 -4.87 -2.56
C LYS A 134 17.06 -4.47 -3.57
N GLY A 135 15.88 -5.03 -3.43
CA GLY A 135 14.77 -4.95 -4.38
C GLY A 135 13.64 -5.91 -4.04
N ILE A 136 12.70 -6.12 -4.97
CA ILE A 136 11.67 -7.15 -4.84
C ILE A 136 12.36 -8.52 -4.84
N PRO A 137 12.19 -9.36 -3.79
CA PRO A 137 12.85 -10.65 -3.74
C PRO A 137 12.37 -11.56 -4.89
N PRO A 138 13.21 -12.48 -5.39
CA PRO A 138 12.88 -13.37 -6.50
C PRO A 138 11.94 -14.52 -6.09
N TYR A 139 11.05 -14.28 -5.12
CA TYR A 139 10.01 -15.20 -4.70
C TYR A 139 8.81 -15.05 -5.64
N SER A 140 8.40 -16.14 -6.28
CA SER A 140 7.26 -16.14 -7.22
C SER A 140 6.00 -15.57 -6.56
N GLU A 141 5.74 -15.99 -5.32
CA GLU A 141 4.64 -15.50 -4.47
C GLU A 141 4.64 -13.98 -4.35
N THR A 142 5.75 -13.39 -3.89
CA THR A 142 5.89 -11.94 -3.69
C THR A 142 5.80 -11.17 -5.01
N ARG A 143 6.39 -11.69 -6.09
CA ARG A 143 6.32 -11.05 -7.40
C ARG A 143 4.89 -11.02 -7.94
N ASN A 144 4.18 -12.13 -7.82
CA ASN A 144 2.78 -12.23 -8.24
C ASN A 144 1.87 -11.35 -7.37
N TYR A 145 2.13 -11.31 -6.06
CA TYR A 145 1.44 -10.43 -5.12
C TYR A 145 1.57 -8.95 -5.53
N VAL A 146 2.80 -8.47 -5.76
CA VAL A 146 3.04 -7.08 -6.18
C VAL A 146 2.38 -6.80 -7.52
N ALA A 147 2.52 -7.69 -8.51
CA ALA A 147 1.93 -7.49 -9.83
C ALA A 147 0.41 -7.37 -9.77
N ARG A 148 -0.27 -8.30 -9.09
CA ARG A 148 -1.73 -8.31 -8.95
C ARG A 148 -2.28 -7.02 -8.33
N ILE A 149 -1.64 -6.53 -7.26
CA ILE A 149 -2.09 -5.30 -6.58
C ILE A 149 -1.83 -4.08 -7.47
N MET A 150 -0.65 -3.99 -8.08
CA MET A 150 -0.31 -2.87 -8.96
C MET A 150 -1.20 -2.83 -10.20
N GLU A 151 -1.56 -3.98 -10.76
CA GLU A 151 -2.51 -4.09 -11.88
C GLU A 151 -3.92 -3.65 -11.48
N SER A 152 -4.41 -4.13 -10.32
CA SER A 152 -5.70 -3.71 -9.77
C SER A 152 -5.74 -2.20 -9.48
N TYR A 153 -4.64 -1.65 -8.94
CA TYR A 153 -4.55 -0.23 -8.59
C TYR A 153 -4.44 0.68 -9.83
N THR A 154 -3.56 0.34 -10.78
CA THR A 154 -3.23 1.19 -11.93
C THR A 154 -4.10 0.93 -13.15
N GLY A 155 -4.77 -0.22 -13.23
CA GLY A 155 -5.50 -0.68 -14.42
C GLY A 155 -4.59 -1.03 -15.60
N ARG A 156 -3.29 -1.25 -15.38
CA ARG A 156 -2.30 -1.50 -16.43
C ARG A 156 -1.41 -2.70 -16.05
N PRO A 157 -0.96 -3.52 -17.02
CA PRO A 157 -0.05 -4.64 -16.75
C PRO A 157 1.20 -4.19 -15.99
N TYR A 158 1.52 -4.88 -14.89
CA TYR A 158 2.69 -4.53 -14.08
C TYR A 158 3.91 -5.34 -14.51
N ARG A 159 4.94 -4.64 -14.97
CA ARG A 159 6.24 -5.25 -15.29
C ARG A 159 7.20 -5.01 -14.14
N HIS A 160 7.76 -6.09 -13.62
CA HIS A 160 8.85 -6.01 -12.64
C HIS A 160 10.03 -5.28 -13.29
N GLY A 161 10.19 -3.99 -12.99
CA GLY A 161 11.42 -3.28 -13.29
C GLY A 161 12.60 -3.92 -12.55
N SER A 162 13.79 -3.82 -13.12
CA SER A 162 15.05 -4.14 -12.44
C SER A 162 15.29 -3.10 -11.33
N TYR A 163 14.51 -3.17 -10.25
CA TYR A 163 14.65 -2.30 -9.08
C TYR A 163 15.93 -2.70 -8.33
N ARG A 164 17.06 -2.15 -8.75
CA ARG A 164 18.24 -2.03 -7.89
C ARG A 164 18.02 -0.78 -7.05
N MET A 165 18.05 -0.88 -5.72
CA MET A 165 18.18 0.31 -4.87
C MET A 165 19.43 1.10 -5.31
N GLN A 166 19.26 2.09 -6.18
CA GLN A 166 20.29 3.08 -6.43
C GLN A 166 20.31 3.98 -5.20
N ARG A 167 21.45 4.01 -4.51
CA ARG A 167 21.69 4.98 -3.44
C ARG A 167 21.51 6.36 -4.07
N ALA A 168 20.48 7.10 -3.67
CA ALA A 168 20.38 8.51 -4.03
C ALA A 168 21.61 9.20 -3.42
N THR A 169 22.63 9.49 -4.23
CA THR A 169 23.72 10.36 -3.80
C THR A 169 23.16 11.78 -3.77
N VAL A 170 22.77 12.23 -2.58
CA VAL A 170 22.50 13.65 -2.32
C VAL A 170 23.84 14.38 -2.48
N ARG A 171 24.04 15.05 -3.62
CA ARG A 171 25.12 16.02 -3.75
C ARG A 171 24.62 17.35 -3.20
N LEU A 172 25.06 17.71 -2.00
CA LEU A 172 24.97 19.08 -1.50
C LEU A 172 25.94 19.93 -2.33
N GLN A 173 25.44 20.60 -3.36
CA GLN A 173 26.21 21.61 -4.07
C GLN A 173 26.16 22.89 -3.22
N GLY A 174 27.22 23.18 -2.48
CA GLY A 174 27.31 24.42 -1.72
C GLY A 174 27.49 25.64 -2.61
N SER A 175 26.75 26.72 -2.32
CA SER A 175 27.30 28.08 -2.27
C SER A 175 26.39 28.95 -1.41
N LEU A 176 26.99 29.62 -0.42
CA LEU A 176 26.36 30.51 0.53
C LEU A 176 26.07 31.86 -0.15
N ALA A 177 24.79 32.15 -0.40
CA ALA A 177 24.21 33.50 -0.31
C ALA A 177 22.69 33.38 -0.49
N SER A 178 21.95 33.75 0.55
CA SER A 178 20.48 33.92 0.53
C SER A 178 19.63 32.64 0.38
N GLY A 179 19.53 31.88 1.47
CA GLY A 179 18.23 31.57 2.09
C GLY A 179 17.22 30.65 1.41
N THR A 180 17.47 30.05 0.25
CA THR A 180 16.53 29.09 -0.36
C THR A 180 17.26 27.92 -0.99
N ALA A 181 17.22 26.74 -0.34
CA ALA A 181 17.74 25.51 -0.92
C ALA A 181 16.68 24.90 -1.85
N LEU A 182 16.88 25.01 -3.16
CA LEU A 182 16.08 24.28 -4.13
C LEU A 182 16.55 22.82 -4.16
N ILE A 183 15.73 21.92 -3.66
CA ILE A 183 15.96 20.47 -3.76
C ILE A 183 15.56 20.04 -5.18
N SER A 184 16.51 19.96 -6.11
CA SER A 184 16.30 19.32 -7.41
C SER A 184 16.77 17.88 -7.39
N ASN A 185 15.85 16.92 -7.51
CA ASN A 185 16.18 15.51 -7.66
C ASN A 185 16.69 15.24 -9.09
N VAL A 186 18.00 15.35 -9.32
CA VAL A 186 18.60 15.01 -10.62
C VAL A 186 18.92 13.52 -10.64
N GLY A 187 17.85 12.73 -10.77
CA GLY A 187 17.90 11.29 -11.02
C GLY A 187 17.02 10.98 -12.22
N ARG A 188 17.54 11.21 -13.43
CA ARG A 188 16.85 10.87 -14.69
C ARG A 188 16.80 9.34 -14.81
N SER A 189 15.78 8.72 -14.21
CA SER A 189 15.37 7.36 -14.52
C SER A 189 14.40 7.42 -15.69
N THR A 190 14.85 6.99 -16.86
CA THR A 190 13.99 6.57 -17.97
C THR A 190 13.25 5.31 -17.52
N GLY A 191 12.12 5.51 -16.85
CA GLY A 191 11.19 4.49 -16.41
C GLY A 191 9.90 5.19 -16.03
N PHE A 192 9.04 5.41 -17.02
CA PHE A 192 7.80 6.16 -16.89
C PHE A 192 6.96 5.66 -15.70
N GLY A 193 6.61 6.57 -14.79
CA GLY A 193 5.74 6.27 -13.66
C GLY A 193 5.66 7.38 -12.61
N GLY A 194 5.81 8.65 -12.99
CA GLY A 194 5.49 9.79 -12.13
C GLY A 194 4.16 10.38 -12.56
N ILE A 195 3.08 10.12 -11.82
CA ILE A 195 1.86 10.91 -11.92
C ILE A 195 2.10 12.13 -11.03
N SER A 196 2.35 13.29 -11.65
CA SER A 196 2.40 14.57 -10.96
C SER A 196 0.98 15.05 -10.70
N ILE A 197 0.55 15.07 -9.44
CA ILE A 197 -0.62 15.84 -9.03
C ILE A 197 -0.22 17.32 -9.01
N SER A 198 -0.77 18.11 -9.93
CA SER A 198 -0.65 19.57 -9.88
C SER A 198 -1.85 20.11 -9.10
N SER A 199 -1.62 20.57 -7.87
CA SER A 199 -2.58 21.43 -7.19
C SER A 199 -2.46 22.83 -7.81
N GLY A 200 -3.36 23.12 -8.74
CA GLY A 200 -3.57 24.46 -9.25
C GLY A 200 -4.13 25.37 -8.16
N GLY A 201 -3.40 26.45 -7.86
CA GLY A 201 -3.85 27.56 -7.04
C GLY A 201 -3.38 28.85 -7.70
N SER A 202 -4.16 29.34 -8.66
CA SER A 202 -4.02 30.67 -9.26
C SER A 202 -4.44 31.71 -8.22
N GLY A 203 -3.57 32.69 -7.97
CA GLY A 203 -3.83 33.81 -7.08
C GLY A 203 -2.82 34.93 -7.31
N SER A 204 -3.01 35.67 -8.39
CA SER A 204 -2.38 36.99 -8.61
C SER A 204 -3.10 38.04 -7.77
N LEU A 205 -2.37 38.98 -7.15
CA LEU A 205 -2.50 40.44 -7.33
C LEU A 205 -1.80 41.28 -6.23
N GLY A 206 -0.99 42.26 -6.69
CA GLY A 206 -0.65 43.55 -6.04
C GLY A 206 0.43 43.50 -4.94
N GLY A 207 1.53 44.26 -4.95
CA GLY A 207 1.82 45.55 -5.59
C GLY A 207 1.93 46.63 -4.50
N GLY A 208 3.14 47.04 -4.10
CA GLY A 208 3.32 48.18 -3.20
C GLY A 208 4.71 48.30 -2.58
N PHE A 209 5.59 49.07 -3.22
CA PHE A 209 6.82 49.59 -2.62
C PHE A 209 6.49 50.68 -1.60
N GLY A 210 7.09 50.61 -0.41
CA GLY A 210 7.10 51.68 0.60
C GLY A 210 8.53 51.89 1.08
N LYS A 211 8.93 53.16 1.15
CA LYS A 211 10.28 53.70 1.33
C LYS A 211 10.97 53.32 2.64
#